data_AF-A0A813IAI8-F1
#
_entry.id   AF-A0A813IAI8-F1
#
_cell.length_a   1.000
_cell.length_b   1.000
_cell.length_c   1.000
_cell.angle_alpha   90.00
_cell.angle_beta   90.00
_cell.angle_gamma   90.00
#
_symmetry.space_group_name_H-M   'P 1'
#
loop_
_entity.id
_entity.type
_entity.pdbx_description
1 polymer ?
#
loop_
_entity_poly.entity_id
_entity_poly.type
_entity_poly.pdbx_seq_one_letter_code
_entity_poly.pdbx_strand_id
1 'polypeptide(L)'
;MCAQWWRRNFRRSCTTQGGRGSFDAHSVKRHFQAKLCVGGTTGRPGPAGARVLKELCVGLEPGDASVSVSVAEFRCLWGDCIRQLGLGGENYLPYAFRRGGATLFFRQTNNLPLAMLVGRWAHMRTARIYIEDGLMVLAGTRFSPGVKRLLAAGAKA
;
A
#
# COMPACT_ATOMS: atom_id res chain seq x y z
N MET A 1 14.90 -11.55 -22.59
CA MET A 1 14.51 -12.97 -22.33
C MET A 1 13.53 -13.18 -21.15
N CYS A 2 13.24 -12.17 -20.32
CA CYS A 2 12.33 -12.32 -19.16
C CYS A 2 10.82 -12.29 -19.48
N ALA A 3 10.41 -11.69 -20.61
CA ALA A 3 9.00 -11.49 -20.97
C ALA A 3 8.28 -12.78 -21.47
N GLN A 4 9.01 -13.80 -21.91
CA GLN A 4 8.43 -15.06 -22.39
C GLN A 4 8.26 -16.11 -21.28
N TRP A 5 9.06 -16.05 -20.21
CA TRP A 5 8.88 -16.88 -19.02
C TRP A 5 7.58 -16.53 -18.27
N TRP A 6 7.23 -15.24 -18.25
CA TRP A 6 6.04 -14.71 -17.58
C TRP A 6 4.72 -15.18 -18.20
N ARG A 7 4.62 -15.23 -19.54
CA ARG A 7 3.41 -15.73 -20.24
C ARG A 7 3.15 -17.22 -20.04
N ARG A 8 4.21 -18.03 -19.87
CA ARG A 8 4.09 -19.49 -19.72
C ARG A 8 3.77 -19.96 -18.30
N ASN A 9 4.18 -19.21 -17.27
CA ASN A 9 4.08 -19.67 -15.88
C ASN A 9 2.94 -19.02 -15.06
N PHE A 10 2.38 -17.89 -15.47
CA PHE A 10 1.24 -17.28 -14.75
C PHE A 10 -0.02 -18.15 -14.77
N ARG A 11 -0.24 -18.95 -15.83
CA ARG A 11 -1.35 -19.92 -15.90
C ARG A 11 -1.18 -21.17 -15.02
N ARG A 12 0.00 -21.42 -14.44
CA ARG A 12 0.28 -22.66 -13.69
C ARG A 12 0.25 -22.51 -12.16
N SER A 13 0.33 -21.29 -11.62
CA SER A 13 0.38 -21.07 -10.17
C SER A 13 -0.95 -20.63 -9.54
N CYS A 14 -1.95 -20.27 -10.35
CA CYS A 14 -3.27 -19.84 -9.89
C CYS A 14 -4.38 -20.62 -10.62
N THR A 15 -4.30 -21.95 -10.62
CA THR A 15 -5.44 -22.79 -10.98
C THR A 15 -6.06 -23.38 -9.72
N THR A 16 -6.92 -22.58 -9.08
CA THR A 16 -8.16 -23.07 -8.50
C THR A 16 -9.17 -21.92 -8.40
N GLN A 17 -10.14 -21.99 -9.32
CA GLN A 17 -11.51 -21.49 -9.24
C GLN A 17 -11.77 -19.97 -9.30
N GLY A 18 -12.10 -19.52 -10.52
CA GLY A 18 -13.45 -18.99 -10.79
C GLY A 18 -13.68 -17.49 -10.62
N GLY A 19 -13.68 -16.75 -11.73
CA GLY A 19 -14.32 -15.43 -11.79
C GLY A 19 -13.61 -14.44 -12.70
N ARG A 20 -14.31 -13.96 -13.72
CA ARG A 20 -13.83 -13.04 -14.76
C ARG A 20 -13.24 -11.75 -14.17
N GLY A 21 -12.02 -11.43 -14.57
CA GLY A 21 -11.36 -10.16 -14.27
C GLY A 21 -9.87 -10.27 -14.52
N SER A 22 -9.44 -10.34 -15.78
CA SER A 22 -8.02 -10.33 -16.11
C SER A 22 -7.42 -8.96 -15.75
N PHE A 23 -6.86 -8.84 -14.54
CA PHE A 23 -6.00 -7.72 -14.18
C PHE A 23 -4.68 -7.86 -14.94
N ASP A 24 -4.48 -7.01 -15.95
CA ASP A 24 -3.21 -6.91 -16.66
C ASP A 24 -2.14 -6.34 -15.71
N ALA A 25 -1.06 -7.09 -15.49
CA ALA A 25 0.06 -6.66 -14.67
C ALA A 25 0.78 -5.40 -15.21
N HIS A 26 0.58 -5.04 -16.49
CA HIS A 26 1.00 -3.72 -16.99
C HIS A 26 0.21 -2.57 -16.38
N SER A 27 -0.99 -2.82 -15.86
CA SER A 27 -1.79 -1.84 -15.14
C SER A 27 -1.23 -1.61 -13.73
N VAL A 28 -0.78 -2.68 -13.04
CA VAL A 28 -0.19 -2.59 -11.69
C VAL A 28 1.08 -1.74 -11.68
N LYS A 29 1.90 -1.82 -12.74
CA LYS A 29 3.12 -1.01 -12.88
C LYS A 29 2.84 0.49 -13.02
N ARG A 30 1.67 0.86 -13.57
CA ARG A 30 1.22 2.26 -13.70
C ARG A 30 0.48 2.76 -12.45
N HIS A 31 -0.28 1.89 -11.79
CA HIS A 31 -1.09 2.26 -10.62
C HIS A 31 -0.28 2.39 -9.33
N PHE A 32 0.81 1.64 -9.15
CA PHE A 32 1.64 1.72 -7.94
C PHE A 32 2.64 2.89 -7.93
N GLN A 33 2.79 3.62 -9.05
CA GLN A 33 3.58 4.86 -9.09
C GLN A 33 2.85 6.06 -8.47
N ALA A 34 1.60 5.89 -8.06
CA ALA A 34 0.83 6.95 -7.46
C ALA A 34 1.11 7.09 -5.96
N LYS A 35 2.02 8.01 -5.68
CA LYS A 35 2.25 8.73 -4.42
C LYS A 35 1.20 8.54 -3.34
N LEU A 36 1.56 7.76 -2.33
CA LEU A 36 0.86 7.74 -1.05
C LEU A 36 1.34 8.92 -0.19
N CYS A 37 0.92 10.13 -0.58
CA CYS A 37 0.96 11.30 0.30
C CYS A 37 -0.35 11.34 1.08
N VAL A 38 -0.37 10.76 2.28
CA VAL A 38 -1.46 10.94 3.24
C VAL A 38 -1.27 12.31 3.89
N GLY A 39 -1.83 13.34 3.27
CA GLY A 39 -2.00 14.66 3.85
C GLY A 39 -3.50 14.97 3.93
N GLY A 40 -4.04 15.03 5.15
CA GLY A 40 -5.41 15.47 5.38
C GLY A 40 -6.01 14.89 6.65
N THR A 41 -6.27 15.75 7.63
CA THR A 41 -7.03 15.51 8.88
C THR A 41 -8.54 15.31 8.64
N THR A 42 -8.97 15.28 7.38
CA THR A 42 -10.34 14.99 6.98
C THR A 42 -10.32 13.64 6.29
N GLY A 43 -11.34 12.80 6.44
CA GLY A 43 -11.40 11.47 5.80
C GLY A 43 -11.38 11.48 4.26
N ARG A 44 -10.99 12.58 3.61
CA ARG A 44 -10.74 12.68 2.18
C ARG A 44 -9.31 12.23 1.86
N PRO A 45 -9.14 11.40 0.83
CA PRO A 45 -7.81 11.09 0.33
C PRO A 45 -7.13 12.37 -0.16
N GLY A 46 -5.83 12.52 0.10
CA GLY A 46 -5.04 13.59 -0.49
C GLY A 46 -5.07 13.55 -2.02
N PRO A 47 -4.57 14.59 -2.73
CA PRO A 47 -4.72 14.71 -4.19
C PRO A 47 -4.27 13.47 -4.98
N ALA A 48 -3.18 12.84 -4.54
CA ALA A 48 -2.68 11.62 -5.16
C ALA A 48 -3.57 10.40 -4.86
N GLY A 49 -4.08 10.25 -3.64
CA GLY A 49 -5.03 9.19 -3.29
C GLY A 49 -6.37 9.34 -4.03
N ALA A 50 -6.86 10.57 -4.20
CA ALA A 50 -8.05 10.87 -4.97
C ALA A 50 -7.88 10.50 -6.46
N ARG A 51 -6.69 10.75 -7.02
CA ARG A 51 -6.35 10.34 -8.39
C ARG A 51 -6.38 8.81 -8.54
N VAL A 52 -5.72 8.08 -7.64
CA VAL A 52 -5.72 6.59 -7.69
C VAL A 52 -7.13 6.05 -7.58
N LEU A 53 -7.92 6.58 -6.63
CA LEU A 53 -9.29 6.14 -6.46
C LEU A 53 -10.11 6.39 -7.73
N LYS A 54 -9.95 7.55 -8.37
CA LYS A 54 -10.61 7.85 -9.65
C LYS A 54 -10.20 6.88 -10.74
N GLU A 55 -8.92 6.53 -10.85
CA GLU A 55 -8.41 5.54 -11.81
C GLU A 55 -8.97 4.14 -11.53
N LEU A 56 -9.06 3.74 -10.26
CA LEU A 56 -9.66 2.45 -9.85
C LEU A 56 -11.16 2.37 -10.11
N CYS A 57 -11.86 3.50 -10.08
CA CYS A 57 -13.30 3.57 -10.32
C CYS A 57 -13.68 3.71 -11.80
N VAL A 58 -12.72 3.73 -12.73
CA VAL A 58 -13.03 3.81 -14.17
C VAL A 58 -13.79 2.55 -14.60
N GLY A 59 -15.04 2.74 -15.06
CA GLY A 59 -15.89 1.65 -15.54
C GLY A 59 -16.64 0.88 -14.46
N LEU A 60 -16.68 1.38 -13.22
CA LEU A 60 -17.48 0.83 -12.13
C LEU A 60 -18.83 1.53 -12.00
N GLU A 61 -19.88 0.78 -11.67
CA GLU A 61 -21.20 1.30 -11.34
C GLU A 61 -21.35 1.54 -9.82
N PRO A 62 -22.29 2.40 -9.38
CA PRO A 62 -22.59 2.55 -7.96
C PRO A 62 -22.98 1.22 -7.31
N GLY A 63 -22.21 0.77 -6.33
CA GLY A 63 -22.39 -0.51 -5.64
C GLY A 63 -21.32 -1.54 -5.98
N ASP A 64 -20.54 -1.33 -7.05
CA ASP A 64 -19.41 -2.20 -7.39
C ASP A 64 -18.27 -2.06 -6.37
N ALA A 65 -17.57 -3.16 -6.16
CA ALA A 65 -16.35 -3.17 -5.36
C ALA A 65 -15.24 -2.38 -6.07
N SER A 66 -14.72 -1.34 -5.42
CA SER A 66 -13.60 -0.53 -5.98
C SER A 66 -12.31 -1.34 -6.19
N VAL A 67 -12.20 -2.48 -5.52
CA VAL A 67 -11.12 -3.44 -5.70
C VAL A 67 -11.74 -4.84 -5.65
N SER A 68 -11.65 -5.59 -6.75
CA SER A 68 -12.24 -6.93 -6.89
C SER A 68 -11.26 -8.07 -6.62
N VAL A 69 -10.09 -7.80 -6.04
CA VAL A 69 -9.06 -8.82 -5.78
C VAL A 69 -9.28 -9.50 -4.43
N SER A 70 -9.02 -10.79 -4.36
CA SER A 70 -8.97 -11.53 -3.11
C SER A 70 -7.79 -11.08 -2.24
N VAL A 71 -7.86 -11.40 -0.95
CA VAL A 71 -6.76 -11.13 0.00
C VAL A 71 -5.46 -11.83 -0.42
N ALA A 72 -5.56 -13.03 -1.01
CA ALA A 72 -4.40 -13.78 -1.49
C ALA A 72 -3.75 -13.07 -2.69
N GLU A 73 -4.53 -12.67 -3.68
CA GLU A 73 -4.05 -11.93 -4.85
C GLU A 73 -3.41 -10.61 -4.45
N PHE A 74 -4.04 -9.89 -3.53
CA PHE A 74 -3.47 -8.65 -2.98
C PHE A 74 -2.10 -8.88 -2.35
N ARG A 75 -1.90 -9.97 -1.59
CA ARG A 75 -0.60 -10.31 -1.00
C ARG A 75 0.45 -10.65 -2.06
N CYS A 76 0.06 -11.31 -3.16
CA CYS A 76 0.97 -11.55 -4.29
C CYS A 76 1.39 -10.24 -4.97
N LEU A 77 0.41 -9.38 -5.29
CA LEU A 77 0.67 -8.05 -5.87
C LEU A 77 1.55 -7.19 -4.97
N TRP A 78 1.31 -7.26 -3.67
CA TRP A 78 2.13 -6.59 -2.66
C TRP A 78 3.58 -7.07 -2.70
N GLY A 79 3.80 -8.39 -2.69
CA GLY A 79 5.13 -8.99 -2.80
C GLY A 79 5.86 -8.56 -4.08
N ASP A 80 5.14 -8.45 -5.19
CA ASP A 80 5.66 -7.94 -6.46
C ASP A 80 6.11 -6.48 -6.37
N CYS A 81 5.34 -5.63 -5.68
CA CYS A 81 5.67 -4.23 -5.49
C CYS A 81 6.91 -4.08 -4.59
N ILE A 82 6.95 -4.79 -3.46
CA ILE A 82 8.09 -4.76 -2.54
C ILE A 82 9.39 -5.17 -3.24
N ARG A 83 9.34 -6.21 -4.09
CA ARG A 83 10.50 -6.64 -4.87
C ARG A 83 10.94 -5.58 -5.89
N GLN A 84 10.00 -4.99 -6.62
CA GLN A 84 10.31 -3.96 -7.63
C GLN A 84 10.87 -2.68 -7.01
N LEU A 85 10.44 -2.33 -5.80
CA LEU A 85 10.96 -1.19 -5.05
C LEU A 85 12.32 -1.47 -4.38
N GLY A 86 12.84 -2.70 -4.47
CA GLY A 86 14.08 -3.09 -3.81
C GLY A 86 13.96 -3.15 -2.27
N LEU A 87 12.73 -3.34 -1.76
CA LEU A 87 12.41 -3.35 -0.33
C LEU A 87 12.33 -4.76 0.26
N GLY A 88 12.77 -5.79 -0.47
CA GLY A 88 12.61 -7.20 -0.10
C GLY A 88 13.35 -7.63 1.18
N GLY A 89 14.33 -6.87 1.66
CA GLY A 89 15.10 -7.22 2.85
C GLY A 89 14.38 -7.02 4.19
N GLU A 90 13.26 -6.29 4.19
CA GLU A 90 12.65 -5.74 5.43
C GLU A 90 11.27 -6.36 5.75
N ASN A 91 10.87 -7.43 5.07
CA ASN A 91 9.57 -8.11 5.27
C ASN A 91 8.39 -7.13 5.40
N TYR A 92 8.36 -6.08 4.57
CA TYR A 92 7.26 -5.13 4.57
C TYR A 92 5.96 -5.88 4.29
N LEU A 93 5.07 -5.91 5.27
CA LEU A 93 3.71 -6.44 5.12
C LEU A 93 2.76 -5.30 4.78
N PRO A 94 1.60 -5.56 4.15
CA PRO A 94 0.63 -4.50 3.87
C PRO A 94 0.20 -3.74 5.13
N TYR A 95 0.18 -4.45 6.26
CA TYR A 95 -0.08 -3.91 7.58
C TYR A 95 0.90 -2.80 8.02
N ALA A 96 2.13 -2.78 7.50
CA ALA A 96 3.12 -1.75 7.80
C ALA A 96 2.64 -0.34 7.44
N PHE A 97 1.80 -0.19 6.41
CA PHE A 97 1.22 1.11 6.06
C PHE A 97 0.29 1.65 7.14
N ARG A 98 -0.51 0.78 7.77
CA ARG A 98 -1.42 1.22 8.83
C ARG A 98 -0.64 1.72 10.04
N ARG A 99 0.45 1.03 10.40
CA ARG A 99 1.37 1.46 11.46
C ARG A 99 2.06 2.78 11.08
N GLY A 100 2.68 2.84 9.90
CA GLY A 100 3.38 4.04 9.43
C GLY A 100 2.48 5.27 9.34
N GLY A 101 1.25 5.14 8.84
CA GLY A 101 0.27 6.22 8.76
C GLY A 101 -0.16 6.73 10.13
N ALA A 102 -0.46 5.81 11.06
CA ALA A 102 -0.81 6.19 12.43
C ALA A 102 0.36 6.84 13.18
N THR A 103 1.57 6.28 13.06
CA THR A 103 2.78 6.85 13.64
C THR A 103 3.06 8.24 13.08
N LEU A 104 2.95 8.45 11.77
CA LEU A 104 3.13 9.76 11.16
C LEU A 104 2.10 10.77 11.69
N PHE A 105 0.82 10.39 11.73
CA PHE A 105 -0.26 11.24 12.23
C PHE A 105 -0.03 11.62 13.70
N PHE A 106 0.33 10.63 14.54
CA PHE A 106 0.62 10.88 15.95
C PHE A 106 1.85 11.77 16.12
N ARG A 107 2.92 11.58 15.35
CA ARG A 107 4.12 12.46 15.41
C ARG A 107 3.83 13.90 15.02
N GLN A 108 2.85 14.13 14.14
CA GLN A 108 2.44 15.48 13.72
C GLN A 108 1.53 16.18 14.73
N THR A 109 0.68 15.42 15.43
CA THR A 109 -0.39 15.99 16.28
C THR A 109 -0.13 15.85 17.77
N ASN A 110 0.71 14.89 18.16
CA ASN A 110 0.91 14.42 19.53
C ASN A 110 -0.41 14.13 20.28
N ASN A 111 -1.48 13.79 19.55
CA ASN A 111 -2.83 13.64 20.09
C ASN A 111 -3.33 12.20 19.89
N LEU A 112 -3.19 11.38 20.93
CA LEU A 112 -3.59 9.97 20.89
C LEU A 112 -5.11 9.77 20.75
N PRO A 113 -5.99 10.49 21.46
CA PRO A 113 -7.44 10.41 21.24
C PRO A 113 -7.84 10.71 19.79
N LEU A 114 -7.22 11.73 19.17
CA LEU A 114 -7.48 12.06 17.78
C LEU A 114 -6.96 10.97 16.84
N ALA A 115 -5.78 10.41 17.12
CA ALA A 115 -5.25 9.26 16.37
C ALA A 115 -6.15 8.02 16.49
N MET A 116 -6.77 7.79 17.65
CA MET A 116 -7.78 6.75 17.86
C MET A 116 -9.02 6.97 17.01
N LEU A 117 -9.53 8.19 16.96
CA LEU A 117 -10.68 8.55 16.13
C LEU A 117 -10.39 8.29 14.64
N VAL A 118 -9.26 8.79 14.13
CA VAL A 118 -8.87 8.62 12.72
C VAL A 118 -8.57 7.16 12.39
N GLY A 119 -7.87 6.45 13.27
CA GLY A 119 -7.52 5.03 13.12
C GLY A 119 -8.68 4.06 13.36
N ARG A 120 -9.83 4.58 13.80
CA ARG A 120 -11.04 3.84 14.18
C ARG A 120 -10.76 2.75 15.23
N TRP A 121 -9.97 3.10 16.25
CA TRP A 121 -9.66 2.18 17.34
C TRP A 121 -10.60 2.40 18.52
N ALA A 122 -11.33 1.35 18.90
CA ALA A 122 -12.17 1.36 20.10
C ALA A 122 -11.35 1.40 21.39
N HIS A 123 -10.13 0.84 21.39
CA HIS A 123 -9.31 0.71 22.58
C HIS A 123 -7.95 1.41 22.42
N MET A 124 -7.57 2.18 23.44
CA MET A 124 -6.29 2.90 23.47
C MET A 124 -5.10 1.96 23.38
N ARG A 125 -5.18 0.76 23.97
CA ARG A 125 -4.12 -0.24 23.92
C ARG A 125 -3.77 -0.63 22.48
N THR A 126 -4.78 -0.84 21.64
CA THR A 126 -4.56 -1.17 20.22
C THR A 126 -3.89 -0.02 19.49
N ALA A 127 -4.33 1.21 19.72
CA ALA A 127 -3.71 2.38 19.12
C ALA A 127 -2.22 2.51 19.46
N ARG A 128 -1.88 2.30 20.74
CA ARG A 128 -0.51 2.35 21.24
C ARG A 128 0.38 1.30 20.58
N ILE A 129 -0.06 0.04 20.50
CA ILE A 129 0.70 -1.03 19.84
C ILE A 129 1.10 -0.62 18.42
N TYR A 130 0.16 -0.06 17.65
CA TYR A 130 0.44 0.32 16.26
C TYR A 130 1.42 1.48 16.16
N ILE A 131 1.27 2.49 17.02
CA ILE A 131 2.10 3.69 17.01
C ILE A 131 3.52 3.37 17.49
N GLU A 132 3.63 2.68 18.62
CA GLU A 132 4.89 2.30 19.26
C GLU A 132 5.70 1.34 18.37
N ASP A 133 5.06 0.30 17.81
CA ASP A 133 5.72 -0.58 16.84
C ASP A 133 6.23 0.21 15.62
N GLY A 134 5.44 1.15 15.11
CA GLY A 134 5.83 1.97 13.97
C GLY A 134 6.99 2.90 14.30
N LEU A 135 7.07 3.42 15.54
CA LEU A 135 8.21 4.21 16.02
C LEU A 135 9.48 3.36 16.11
N MET A 136 9.37 2.15 16.65
CA MET A 136 10.49 1.21 16.74
C MET A 136 11.03 0.84 15.35
N VAL A 137 10.14 0.51 14.41
CA VAL A 137 10.53 0.25 13.01
C VAL A 137 11.18 1.48 12.39
N LEU A 138 10.62 2.67 12.60
CA LEU A 138 11.17 3.90 12.04
C LEU A 138 12.58 4.21 12.56
N ALA A 139 12.83 3.97 13.85
CA ALA A 139 14.15 4.15 14.46
C ALA A 139 15.19 3.15 13.92
N GLY A 140 14.78 1.92 13.61
CA GLY A 140 15.65 0.86 13.10
C GLY A 140 15.85 0.86 11.58
N THR A 141 14.96 1.49 10.81
CA THR A 141 14.94 1.37 9.34
C THR A 141 16.18 1.99 8.69
N ARG A 142 16.90 1.22 7.90
CA ARG A 142 18.04 1.68 7.09
C ARG A 142 17.84 1.35 5.62
N PHE A 143 17.57 2.35 4.81
CA PHE A 143 17.47 2.16 3.36
C PHE A 143 18.84 2.13 2.68
N SER A 144 19.00 1.22 1.72
CA SER A 144 20.16 1.23 0.83
C SER A 144 20.19 2.54 -0.01
N PRO A 145 21.37 2.99 -0.47
CA PRO A 145 21.47 4.20 -1.30
C PRO A 145 20.59 4.16 -2.56
N GLY A 146 20.40 2.99 -3.16
CA GLY A 146 19.52 2.79 -4.32
C GLY A 146 18.05 3.06 -3.99
N VAL A 147 17.57 2.52 -2.87
CA VAL A 147 16.19 2.74 -2.39
C VAL A 147 15.97 4.20 -2.02
N LYS A 148 16.93 4.84 -1.35
CA LYS A 148 16.84 6.27 -1.01
C LYS A 148 16.65 7.15 -2.25
N ARG A 149 17.36 6.86 -3.34
CA ARG A 149 17.20 7.57 -4.62
C ARG A 149 15.82 7.36 -5.24
N LEU A 150 15.32 6.13 -5.24
CA LEU A 150 13.97 5.82 -5.74
C LEU A 150 12.88 6.54 -4.94
N LEU A 151 12.99 6.54 -3.61
CA LEU A 151 12.04 7.24 -2.73
C LEU A 151 12.12 8.76 -2.91
N ALA A 152 13.31 9.34 -3.04
CA ALA A 152 13.50 10.77 -3.27
C ALA A 152 12.93 11.22 -4.63
N ALA A 153 13.07 10.40 -5.67
CA ALA A 153 12.42 10.64 -6.96
C ALA A 153 10.89 10.58 -6.84
N GLY A 154 10.38 9.60 -6.10
CA GLY A 154 8.96 9.45 -5.81
C GLY A 154 8.38 10.58 -4.95
N ALA A 155 9.16 11.21 -4.07
CA ALA A 155 8.69 12.32 -3.24
C ALA A 155 8.43 13.61 -4.03
N LYS A 156 9.11 13.83 -5.16
CA LYS A 156 9.11 15.10 -5.90
C LYS A 156 8.03 15.28 -6.98
N ALA A 157 7.43 14.22 -7.49
CA ALA A 157 6.38 14.29 -8.52
C ALA A 157 4.96 14.70 -8.00
#